data_AF-A0A0F8ZUN9-F1
#
_entry.id   AF-A0A0F8ZUN9-F1
#
_cell.length_a   1.000
_cell.length_b   1.000
_cell.length_c   1.000
_cell.angle_alpha   90.00
_cell.angle_beta   90.00
_cell.angle_gamma   90.00
#
_symmetry.space_group_name_H-M   'P 1'
#
loop_
_entity.id
_entity.type
_entity.pdbx_description
1 polymer ?
#
loop_
_entity_poly.entity_id
_entity_poly.type
_entity_poly.pdbx_seq_one_letter_code
_entity_poly.pdbx_strand_id
1 'polypeptide(L)'
;EKDSWILNPGSLENNEITELENDRGAFLIEVFDDATFQFTKITCENGTTEDRFSIPNRKFFAFNETALFDLSETKSFNEAVQFVLDRLKKLGIPLRTKEDLDTSNLDVPVVYFTLSGILPYSRREININTLRQSIMENFDVLGVRILNRVLSSMDEPILMREEMTFDQMEKEILEGIIDNEEEYKLHKDEIINLFLKIKKGLIDVPKYDEIKDLVYRWFDTNINMFLDAIKKQEEEPIEEEVKKTPKTRTKKKQVKEKSVQTELNFDKFKKLNNQLEDDDSDLIDDRDLEF
;
A
#
# COMPACT_ATOMS: atom_id res chain seq x y z
N GLU A 1 -3.87 56.49 26.56
CA GLU A 1 -4.45 55.16 26.84
C GLU A 1 -3.33 54.13 26.74
N LYS A 2 -3.27 53.13 27.61
CA LYS A 2 -2.38 51.98 27.41
C LYS A 2 -3.06 51.07 26.39
N ASP A 3 -2.36 50.70 25.32
CA ASP A 3 -2.86 49.76 24.33
C ASP A 3 -3.36 48.47 25.00
N SER A 4 -4.50 47.96 24.55
CA SER A 4 -5.07 46.70 25.05
C SER A 4 -4.19 45.53 24.58
N TRP A 5 -3.74 44.72 25.53
CA TRP A 5 -2.92 43.54 25.25
C TRP A 5 -3.83 42.35 24.95
N ILE A 6 -3.51 41.60 23.91
CA ILE A 6 -4.19 40.35 23.55
C ILE A 6 -3.16 39.23 23.62
N LEU A 7 -3.41 38.26 24.51
CA LEU A 7 -2.59 37.06 24.64
C LEU A 7 -3.32 35.88 24.00
N ASN A 8 -2.60 35.10 23.19
CA ASN A 8 -3.12 33.87 22.59
C ASN A 8 -2.29 32.67 23.09
N PRO A 9 -2.73 31.95 24.13
CA PRO A 9 -2.03 30.76 24.61
C PRO A 9 -2.21 29.53 23.71
N GLY A 10 -3.17 29.57 22.77
CA GLY A 10 -3.55 28.41 21.99
C GLY A 10 -4.24 27.31 22.82
N SER A 11 -4.33 26.11 22.25
CA SER A 11 -4.81 24.91 22.96
C SER A 11 -3.67 24.25 23.73
N LEU A 12 -3.97 23.70 24.91
CA LEU A 12 -3.04 22.88 25.68
C LEU A 12 -2.79 21.51 25.03
N GLU A 13 -3.77 20.99 24.30
CA GLU A 13 -3.67 19.70 23.60
C GLU A 13 -3.38 19.89 22.12
N ASN A 14 -2.64 18.94 21.53
CA ASN A 14 -2.44 18.85 20.09
C ASN A 14 -3.70 18.30 19.43
N ASN A 15 -4.44 19.18 18.76
CA ASN A 15 -5.64 18.81 18.00
C ASN A 15 -5.33 18.58 16.52
N GLU A 16 -4.27 19.22 16.01
CA GLU A 16 -3.85 19.09 14.63
C GLU A 16 -2.32 18.97 14.52
N ILE A 17 -1.88 18.25 13.48
CA ILE A 17 -0.46 17.95 13.25
C ILE A 17 0.37 19.20 12.93
N THR A 18 -0.23 20.17 12.25
CA THR A 18 0.41 21.42 11.83
C THR A 18 0.76 22.31 13.01
N GLU A 19 0.12 22.08 14.17
CA GLU A 19 0.31 22.89 15.35
C GLU A 19 1.51 22.45 16.22
N LEU A 20 2.18 21.34 15.88
CA LEU A 20 3.34 20.83 16.62
C LEU A 20 4.57 21.74 16.58
N GLU A 21 4.66 22.61 15.58
CA GLU A 21 5.77 23.57 15.45
C GLU A 21 5.60 24.79 16.36
N ASN A 22 4.42 24.97 16.96
CA ASN A 22 4.13 26.10 17.83
C ASN A 22 4.31 25.72 19.30
N ASP A 23 5.02 26.57 20.05
CA ASP A 23 5.08 26.45 21.49
C ASP A 23 3.69 26.61 22.11
N ARG A 24 3.28 25.64 22.93
CA ARG A 24 2.02 25.67 23.67
C ARG A 24 2.24 25.93 25.14
N GLY A 25 1.16 26.35 25.80
CA GLY A 25 1.09 26.35 27.24
C GLY A 25 0.10 27.36 27.78
N ALA A 26 0.44 27.95 28.92
CA ALA A 26 -0.40 28.92 29.59
C ALA A 26 0.39 30.18 29.92
N PHE A 27 -0.32 31.27 30.16
CA PHE A 27 0.26 32.49 30.73
C PHE A 27 -0.19 32.62 32.17
N LEU A 28 0.76 32.68 33.10
CA LEU A 28 0.52 33.13 34.46
C LEU A 28 0.59 34.65 34.46
N ILE A 29 -0.53 35.31 34.77
CA ILE A 29 -0.62 36.77 34.80
C ILE A 29 -0.78 37.22 36.24
N GLU A 30 0.20 37.97 36.73
CA GLU A 30 0.18 38.60 38.05
C GLU A 30 -0.18 40.06 37.87
N VAL A 31 -1.23 40.53 38.54
CA VAL A 31 -1.70 41.92 38.49
C VAL A 31 -1.40 42.56 39.85
N PHE A 32 -0.67 43.67 39.84
CA PHE A 32 -0.27 44.40 41.03
C PHE A 32 -1.25 45.54 41.36
N ASP A 33 -1.21 46.01 42.60
CA ASP A 33 -2.12 47.06 43.11
C ASP A 33 -1.98 48.41 42.37
N ASP A 34 -0.85 48.66 41.71
CA ASP A 34 -0.58 49.84 40.90
C ASP A 34 -1.08 49.72 39.44
N ALA A 35 -1.89 48.69 39.16
CA ALA A 35 -2.38 48.34 37.83
C ALA A 35 -1.26 48.06 36.80
N THR A 36 -0.07 47.69 37.29
CA THR A 36 0.93 47.00 36.49
C THR A 36 0.65 45.50 36.51
N PHE A 37 1.22 44.78 35.53
CA PHE A 37 1.08 43.34 35.46
C PHE A 37 2.39 42.73 34.95
N GLN A 38 2.63 41.49 35.34
CA GLN A 38 3.70 40.65 34.84
C GLN A 38 3.08 39.37 34.26
N PHE A 39 3.63 38.90 33.15
CA PHE A 39 3.24 37.61 32.59
C PHE A 39 4.45 36.67 32.54
N THR A 40 4.21 35.42 32.91
CA THR A 40 5.18 34.32 32.81
C THR A 40 4.58 33.25 31.92
N LYS A 41 5.31 32.85 30.87
CA LYS A 41 4.90 31.75 29.99
C LYS A 41 5.25 30.43 30.67
N ILE A 42 4.25 29.57 30.84
CA ILE A 42 4.36 28.18 31.29
C ILE A 42 4.24 27.33 30.04
N THR A 43 5.23 26.52 29.71
CA THR A 43 5.24 25.72 28.48
C THR A 43 4.69 24.32 28.69
N CYS A 44 4.06 23.76 27.66
CA CYS A 44 3.75 22.34 27.63
C CYS A 44 5.01 21.51 27.35
N GLU A 45 5.15 20.38 28.04
CA GLU A 45 6.22 19.41 27.82
C GLU A 45 5.67 18.07 27.32
N ASN A 46 6.45 17.38 26.50
CA ASN A 46 6.07 16.09 25.93
C ASN A 46 6.30 14.97 26.94
N GLY A 47 5.22 14.33 27.35
CA GLY A 47 5.21 13.24 28.30
C GLY A 47 4.93 13.70 29.73
N THR A 48 5.25 12.82 30.67
CA THR A 48 5.22 13.17 32.10
C THR A 48 6.41 14.06 32.47
N THR A 49 6.20 15.01 33.38
CA THR A 49 7.25 15.93 33.85
C THR A 49 7.16 16.13 35.35
N GLU A 50 8.32 16.31 35.99
CA GLU A 50 8.45 16.67 37.41
C GLU A 50 8.55 18.18 37.61
N ASP A 51 8.76 18.94 36.53
CA ASP A 51 8.81 20.40 36.61
C ASP A 51 7.43 20.96 36.96
N ARG A 52 7.39 21.78 38.00
CA ARG A 52 6.17 22.42 38.49
C ARG A 52 5.78 23.62 37.64
N PHE A 53 6.68 24.10 36.80
CA PHE A 53 6.49 25.23 35.88
C PHE A 53 6.30 24.80 34.43
N SER A 54 6.02 23.52 34.19
CA SER A 54 5.58 23.02 32.90
C SER A 54 4.24 22.29 33.01
N ILE A 55 3.55 22.19 31.87
CA ILE A 55 2.29 21.47 31.77
C ILE A 55 2.58 20.16 31.06
N PRO A 56 2.45 18.99 31.73
CA PRO A 56 2.65 17.71 31.06
C PRO A 56 1.59 17.54 29.97
N ASN A 57 2.01 17.06 28.81
CA ASN A 57 1.15 16.84 27.66
C ASN A 57 1.47 15.50 27.02
N ARG A 58 0.53 14.91 26.29
CA ARG A 58 0.79 13.62 25.62
C ARG A 58 1.94 13.76 24.65
N LYS A 59 2.81 12.76 24.61
CA LYS A 59 3.92 12.71 23.66
C LYS A 59 3.41 12.51 22.22
N PHE A 60 3.92 13.29 21.28
CA PHE A 60 3.65 13.14 19.86
C PHE A 60 4.94 12.91 19.09
N PHE A 61 4.96 11.91 18.22
CA PHE A 61 6.01 11.71 17.24
C PHE A 61 5.46 12.04 15.86
N ALA A 62 5.84 13.22 15.35
CA ALA A 62 5.43 13.68 14.03
C ALA A 62 6.63 13.71 13.09
N PHE A 63 6.54 12.91 12.02
CA PHE A 63 7.55 12.84 10.99
C PHE A 63 7.00 13.51 9.72
N ASN A 64 7.27 14.80 9.59
CA ASN A 64 6.77 15.62 8.47
C ASN A 64 7.60 15.45 7.20
N GLU A 65 8.82 14.91 7.32
CA GLU A 65 9.68 14.64 6.17
C GLU A 65 9.18 13.42 5.40
N THR A 66 8.68 13.65 4.18
CA THR A 66 8.17 12.58 3.30
C THR A 66 9.23 11.53 2.98
N ALA A 67 10.51 11.94 2.91
CA ALA A 67 11.64 11.07 2.62
C ALA A 67 11.94 10.04 3.73
N LEU A 68 11.42 10.22 4.95
CA LEU A 68 11.66 9.27 6.04
C LEU A 68 10.98 7.92 5.81
N PHE A 69 9.85 7.93 5.10
CA PHE A 69 9.04 6.75 4.79
C PHE A 69 8.77 6.68 3.28
N ASP A 70 9.85 6.74 2.50
CA ASP A 70 9.83 6.46 1.06
C ASP A 70 9.80 4.94 0.84
N LEU A 71 8.75 4.46 0.17
CA LEU A 71 8.52 3.05 -0.11
C LEU A 71 8.96 2.63 -1.52
N SER A 72 9.62 3.50 -2.28
CA SER A 72 9.97 3.24 -3.69
C SER A 72 10.89 2.03 -3.89
N GLU A 73 11.70 1.69 -2.89
CA GLU A 73 12.61 0.53 -2.94
C GLU A 73 11.92 -0.80 -2.61
N THR A 74 10.67 -0.76 -2.13
CA THR A 74 9.95 -1.96 -1.69
C THR A 74 9.25 -2.64 -2.86
N LYS A 75 9.33 -3.96 -2.93
CA LYS A 75 8.77 -4.76 -4.03
C LYS A 75 7.37 -5.29 -3.73
N SER A 76 6.98 -5.30 -2.46
CA SER A 76 5.68 -5.79 -2.01
C SER A 76 5.18 -5.02 -0.80
N PHE A 77 3.87 -5.07 -0.55
CA PHE A 77 3.29 -4.47 0.64
C PHE A 77 3.86 -5.07 1.95
N ASN A 78 4.15 -6.37 1.99
CA ASN A 78 4.73 -7.01 3.18
C ASN A 78 6.13 -6.47 3.49
N GLU A 79 6.95 -6.25 2.46
CA GLU A 79 8.27 -5.63 2.60
C GLU A 79 8.14 -4.17 3.07
N ALA A 80 7.17 -3.42 2.52
CA ALA A 80 6.88 -2.06 2.97
C ALA A 80 6.47 -2.00 4.45
N VAL A 81 5.67 -2.95 4.93
CA VAL A 81 5.32 -3.04 6.35
C VAL A 81 6.58 -3.24 7.20
N GLN A 82 7.43 -4.20 6.87
CA GLN A 82 8.67 -4.44 7.63
C GLN A 82 9.60 -3.23 7.62
N PHE A 83 9.74 -2.58 6.46
CA PHE A 83 10.52 -1.35 6.33
C PHE A 83 10.02 -0.26 7.27
N VAL A 84 8.70 -0.01 7.33
CA VAL A 84 8.11 1.01 8.21
C VAL A 84 8.34 0.65 9.68
N LEU A 85 8.14 -0.61 10.07
CA LEU A 85 8.37 -1.06 11.45
C LEU A 85 9.83 -0.87 11.87
N ASP A 86 10.78 -1.30 11.03
CA ASP A 86 12.21 -1.12 11.29
C ASP A 86 12.60 0.36 11.39
N ARG A 87 11.99 1.21 10.55
CA ARG A 87 12.22 2.65 10.58
C ARG A 87 11.71 3.28 11.86
N LEU A 88 10.49 2.96 12.29
CA LEU A 88 9.92 3.45 13.56
C LEU A 88 10.76 3.01 14.76
N LYS A 89 11.28 1.77 14.75
CA LYS A 89 12.20 1.28 15.78
C LYS A 89 13.50 2.08 15.81
N LYS A 90 14.09 2.40 14.65
CA LYS A 90 15.29 3.25 14.54
C LYS A 90 15.05 4.69 15.01
N LEU A 91 13.81 5.19 14.85
CA LEU A 91 13.40 6.52 15.31
C LEU A 91 13.08 6.57 16.82
N GLY A 92 13.20 5.44 17.53
CA GLY A 92 13.07 5.40 18.99
C GLY A 92 11.63 5.33 19.51
N ILE A 93 10.68 4.88 18.69
CA ILE A 93 9.32 4.60 19.16
C ILE A 93 9.37 3.45 20.17
N PRO A 94 8.73 3.59 21.35
CA PRO A 94 8.76 2.55 22.38
C PRO A 94 8.12 1.26 21.87
N LEU A 95 8.80 0.13 22.10
CA LEU A 95 8.30 -1.19 21.71
C LEU A 95 7.23 -1.64 22.69
N ARG A 96 6.23 -2.36 22.17
CA ARG A 96 5.13 -2.87 22.99
C ARG A 96 5.64 -3.87 24.02
N THR A 97 5.36 -3.60 25.29
CA THR A 97 5.50 -4.57 26.37
C THR A 97 4.25 -5.46 26.41
N LYS A 98 4.33 -6.64 27.04
CA LYS A 98 3.20 -7.60 27.11
C LYS A 98 2.05 -7.13 28.01
N GLU A 99 2.16 -5.95 28.60
CA GLU A 99 1.17 -5.38 29.50
C GLU A 99 0.09 -4.64 28.70
N ASP A 100 -1.07 -4.45 29.32
CA ASP A 100 -2.14 -3.66 28.72
C ASP A 100 -1.71 -2.19 28.63
N LEU A 101 -2.10 -1.53 27.53
CA LEU A 101 -1.74 -0.15 27.26
C LEU A 101 -2.36 0.77 28.31
N ASP A 102 -1.55 1.47 29.10
CA ASP A 102 -2.06 2.51 30.00
C ASP A 102 -2.40 3.78 29.20
N THR A 103 -3.68 3.89 28.82
CA THR A 103 -4.17 5.06 28.08
C THR A 103 -4.05 6.38 28.86
N SER A 104 -3.93 6.34 30.18
CA SER A 104 -3.76 7.55 31.01
C SER A 104 -2.32 8.04 31.06
N ASN A 105 -1.36 7.19 30.71
CA ASN A 105 0.05 7.55 30.64
C ASN A 105 0.31 8.48 29.45
N LEU A 106 0.86 9.66 29.74
CA LEU A 106 1.19 10.70 28.76
C LEU A 106 2.44 10.35 27.94
N ASP A 107 3.28 9.43 28.42
CA ASP A 107 4.46 8.95 27.71
C ASP A 107 4.11 7.97 26.59
N VAL A 108 2.89 7.41 26.62
CA VAL A 108 2.35 6.58 25.53
C VAL A 108 1.98 7.51 24.36
N PRO A 109 2.79 7.50 23.29
CA PRO A 109 2.74 8.56 22.31
C PRO A 109 1.70 8.32 21.23
N VAL A 110 1.34 9.39 20.53
CA VAL A 110 0.65 9.33 19.24
C VAL A 110 1.68 9.50 18.13
N VAL A 111 1.64 8.60 17.14
CA VAL A 111 2.59 8.60 16.02
C VAL A 111 1.89 9.10 14.76
N TYR A 112 2.54 10.02 14.06
CA TYR A 112 2.12 10.55 12.78
C TYR A 112 3.26 10.55 11.78
N PHE A 113 3.00 10.06 10.57
CA PHE A 113 3.93 10.17 9.46
C PHE A 113 3.22 10.12 8.11
N THR A 114 3.95 10.54 7.08
CA THR A 114 3.51 10.48 5.68
C THR A 114 4.25 9.37 4.95
N LEU A 115 3.51 8.46 4.32
CA LEU A 115 4.06 7.50 3.36
C LEU A 115 4.20 8.16 2.01
N SER A 116 5.36 7.99 1.37
CA SER A 116 5.60 8.50 0.02
C SER A 116 6.37 7.48 -0.82
N GLY A 117 6.58 7.78 -2.10
CA GLY A 117 7.30 6.92 -3.02
C GLY A 117 6.46 6.43 -4.19
N ILE A 118 7.15 5.92 -5.20
CA ILE A 118 6.56 5.30 -6.40
C ILE A 118 6.69 3.79 -6.26
N LEU A 119 5.57 3.11 -6.11
CA LEU A 119 5.51 1.69 -5.83
C LEU A 119 5.50 0.88 -7.13
N PRO A 120 6.28 -0.21 -7.22
CA PRO A 120 6.25 -1.10 -8.37
C PRO A 120 5.01 -2.02 -8.40
N TYR A 121 4.17 -1.98 -7.36
CA TYR A 121 2.97 -2.80 -7.19
C TYR A 121 1.70 -1.94 -7.11
N SER A 122 0.52 -2.58 -7.16
CA SER A 122 -0.75 -1.85 -7.23
C SER A 122 -1.04 -1.10 -5.93
N ARG A 123 -1.59 0.13 -6.05
CA ARG A 123 -2.12 0.86 -4.88
C ARG A 123 -3.19 0.08 -4.12
N ARG A 124 -3.92 -0.81 -4.79
CA ARG A 124 -4.99 -1.61 -4.17
C ARG A 124 -4.45 -2.61 -3.15
N GLU A 125 -3.19 -3.00 -3.27
CA GLU A 125 -2.52 -3.91 -2.32
C GLU A 125 -2.17 -3.20 -1.01
N ILE A 126 -2.16 -1.86 -0.99
CA ILE A 126 -1.77 -1.08 0.18
C ILE A 126 -2.93 -1.03 1.17
N ASN A 127 -2.85 -1.88 2.19
CA ASN A 127 -3.81 -1.86 3.28
C ASN A 127 -3.29 -1.03 4.47
N ILE A 128 -3.64 0.26 4.49
CA ILE A 128 -3.26 1.17 5.57
C ILE A 128 -3.78 0.71 6.94
N ASN A 129 -4.90 -0.01 6.99
CA ASN A 129 -5.43 -0.55 8.25
C ASN A 129 -4.57 -1.68 8.77
N THR A 130 -4.11 -2.58 7.88
CA THR A 130 -3.16 -3.63 8.23
C THR A 130 -1.84 -3.05 8.73
N LEU A 131 -1.27 -2.07 8.02
CA LEU A 131 -0.05 -1.40 8.47
C LEU A 131 -0.24 -0.75 9.85
N ARG A 132 -1.36 -0.04 10.05
CA ARG A 132 -1.69 0.57 11.34
C ARG A 132 -1.75 -0.47 12.44
N GLN A 133 -2.44 -1.58 12.20
CA GLN A 133 -2.56 -2.66 13.17
C GLN A 133 -1.20 -3.28 13.49
N SER A 134 -0.36 -3.56 12.49
CA SER A 134 0.99 -4.05 12.70
C SER A 134 1.82 -3.10 13.57
N ILE A 135 1.69 -1.77 13.40
CA ILE A 135 2.37 -0.80 14.26
C ILE A 135 1.83 -0.87 15.70
N MET A 136 0.50 -0.86 15.89
CA MET A 136 -0.12 -0.95 17.22
C MET A 136 0.23 -2.27 17.94
N GLU A 137 0.48 -3.36 17.22
CA GLU A 137 0.88 -4.65 17.79
C GLU A 137 2.36 -4.70 18.20
N ASN A 138 3.22 -3.92 17.54
CA ASN A 138 4.67 -3.94 17.79
C ASN A 138 5.17 -2.80 18.69
N PHE A 139 4.43 -1.69 18.78
CA PHE A 139 4.83 -0.49 19.51
C PHE A 139 3.83 -0.11 20.60
N ASP A 140 4.33 0.47 21.68
CA ASP A 140 3.56 0.98 22.81
C ASP A 140 3.05 2.38 22.49
N VAL A 141 2.03 2.47 21.63
CA VAL A 141 1.52 3.73 21.08
C VAL A 141 0.01 3.83 21.30
N LEU A 142 -0.48 5.03 21.59
CA LEU A 142 -1.91 5.27 21.77
C LEU A 142 -2.65 5.19 20.43
N GLY A 143 -2.02 5.73 19.39
CA GLY A 143 -2.64 5.80 18.08
C GLY A 143 -1.63 6.14 17.00
N VAL A 144 -1.99 5.76 15.77
CA VAL A 144 -1.15 5.97 14.59
C VAL A 144 -1.97 6.60 13.49
N ARG A 145 -1.49 7.74 12.99
CA ARG A 145 -2.05 8.47 11.86
C ARG A 145 -1.07 8.41 10.70
N ILE A 146 -1.55 7.91 9.56
CA ILE A 146 -0.73 7.67 8.37
C ILE A 146 -1.34 8.50 7.26
N LEU A 147 -0.60 9.47 6.73
CA LEU A 147 -0.98 10.17 5.51
C LEU A 147 -0.43 9.40 4.31
N ASN A 148 -1.28 8.96 3.41
CA ASN A 148 -0.87 8.22 2.23
C ASN A 148 -0.64 9.16 1.04
N ARG A 149 0.61 9.28 0.57
CA ARG A 149 0.99 10.02 -0.65
C ARG A 149 1.75 9.14 -1.65
N VAL A 150 1.64 7.82 -1.54
CA VAL A 150 2.29 6.91 -2.49
C VAL A 150 1.64 7.00 -3.86
N LEU A 151 2.46 6.88 -4.89
CA LEU A 151 2.04 6.67 -6.28
C LEU A 151 2.31 5.22 -6.64
N SER A 152 1.49 4.62 -7.51
CA SER A 152 1.87 3.35 -8.14
C SER A 152 2.44 3.68 -9.52
N SER A 153 3.53 3.04 -9.91
CA SER A 153 4.05 3.11 -11.28
C SER A 153 3.02 2.60 -12.30
N MET A 154 2.13 1.69 -11.89
CA MET A 154 1.01 1.21 -12.70
C MET A 154 -0.08 2.28 -12.91
N ASP A 155 -0.13 3.28 -12.03
CA ASP A 155 -1.06 4.41 -12.10
C ASP A 155 -0.41 5.67 -12.71
N GLU A 156 0.89 5.63 -13.08
CA GLU A 156 1.53 6.80 -13.67
C GLU A 156 0.95 7.07 -15.06
N PRO A 157 0.45 8.30 -15.32
CA PRO A 157 0.22 8.71 -16.69
C PRO A 157 1.59 8.75 -17.35
N ILE A 158 1.79 7.88 -18.35
CA ILE A 158 2.96 7.89 -19.23
C ILE A 158 3.18 9.35 -19.64
N LEU A 159 4.34 9.90 -19.27
CA LEU A 159 4.71 11.27 -19.62
C LEU A 159 4.79 11.36 -21.15
N MET A 160 3.68 11.81 -21.72
CA MET A 160 3.46 12.04 -23.15
C MET A 160 4.61 12.89 -23.69
N ARG A 161 5.52 12.27 -24.45
CA ARG A 161 6.41 13.04 -25.32
C ARG A 161 5.56 13.50 -26.50
N GLU A 162 5.59 14.80 -26.76
CA GLU A 162 4.74 15.52 -27.71
C GLU A 162 4.66 14.84 -29.10
N GLU A 163 3.47 14.90 -29.70
CA GLU A 163 3.06 14.47 -31.06
C GLU A 163 3.08 12.97 -31.40
N MET A 164 2.72 12.08 -30.47
CA MET A 164 2.39 10.68 -30.84
C MET A 164 0.92 10.51 -31.22
N THR A 165 0.66 9.75 -32.30
CA THR A 165 -0.70 9.33 -32.65
C THR A 165 -1.20 8.27 -31.66
N PHE A 166 -2.52 8.08 -31.55
CA PHE A 166 -3.11 7.03 -30.69
C PHE A 166 -2.52 5.64 -30.93
N ASP A 167 -2.22 5.31 -32.18
CA ASP A 167 -1.59 4.03 -32.52
C ASP A 167 -0.13 3.92 -32.07
N GLN A 168 0.59 5.04 -32.02
CA GLN A 168 1.96 5.09 -31.49
C GLN A 168 1.96 5.00 -29.97
N MET A 169 1.01 5.66 -29.30
CA MET A 169 0.84 5.57 -27.84
C MET A 169 0.52 4.15 -27.38
N GLU A 170 -0.43 3.50 -28.04
CA GLU A 170 -0.82 2.13 -27.69
C GLU A 170 0.34 1.15 -27.91
N LYS A 171 1.12 1.37 -28.96
CA LYS A 171 2.34 0.60 -29.20
C LYS A 171 3.36 0.80 -28.07
N GLU A 172 3.64 2.03 -27.64
CA GLU A 172 4.58 2.33 -26.56
C GLU A 172 4.13 1.75 -25.20
N ILE A 173 2.82 1.80 -24.90
CA ILE A 173 2.23 1.16 -23.73
C ILE A 173 2.49 -0.36 -23.74
N LEU A 174 2.17 -1.02 -24.85
CA LEU A 174 2.37 -2.46 -24.99
C LEU A 174 3.86 -2.84 -24.91
N GLU A 175 4.72 -2.01 -25.49
CA GLU A 175 6.17 -2.17 -25.38
C GLU A 175 6.64 -2.08 -23.93
N GLY A 176 6.13 -1.11 -23.17
CA GLY A 176 6.45 -0.93 -21.74
C GLY A 176 5.95 -2.09 -20.88
N ILE A 177 4.75 -2.62 -21.15
CA ILE A 177 4.22 -3.80 -20.44
C ILE A 177 5.11 -5.02 -20.70
N ILE A 178 5.49 -5.28 -21.95
CA ILE A 178 6.34 -6.42 -22.30
C ILE A 178 7.77 -6.24 -21.78
N ASP A 179 8.29 -5.01 -21.70
CA ASP A 179 9.64 -4.75 -21.19
C ASP A 179 9.80 -5.09 -19.70
N ASN A 180 8.69 -5.06 -18.94
CA ASN A 180 8.64 -5.47 -17.53
C ASN A 180 8.62 -6.99 -17.34
N GLU A 181 8.30 -7.74 -18.39
CA GLU A 181 8.21 -9.21 -18.37
C GLU A 181 9.42 -9.82 -19.10
N GLU A 182 10.46 -10.21 -18.36
CA GLU A 182 11.73 -10.73 -18.92
C GLU A 182 11.54 -11.90 -19.90
N GLU A 183 10.49 -12.69 -19.70
CA GLU A 183 10.17 -13.89 -20.46
C GLU A 183 9.64 -13.59 -21.87
N TYR A 184 8.93 -12.47 -22.03
CA TYR A 184 8.30 -12.08 -23.29
C TYR A 184 9.12 -11.06 -24.08
N LYS A 185 10.19 -10.52 -23.46
CA LYS A 185 11.05 -9.49 -24.05
C LYS A 185 11.69 -9.88 -25.38
N LEU A 186 12.06 -11.15 -25.54
CA LEU A 186 12.64 -11.69 -26.79
C LEU A 186 11.62 -11.76 -27.95
N HIS A 187 10.33 -11.80 -27.63
CA HIS A 187 9.23 -11.93 -28.57
C HIS A 187 8.38 -10.65 -28.68
N LYS A 188 8.89 -9.54 -28.15
CA LYS A 188 8.22 -8.25 -28.05
C LYS A 188 7.57 -7.81 -29.36
N ASP A 189 8.34 -7.83 -30.46
CA ASP A 189 7.84 -7.43 -31.78
C ASP A 189 6.74 -8.37 -32.31
N GLU A 190 6.79 -9.66 -31.99
CA GLU A 190 5.83 -10.65 -32.46
C GLU A 190 4.47 -10.50 -31.76
N ILE A 191 4.51 -10.26 -30.44
CA ILE A 191 3.32 -10.04 -29.60
C ILE A 191 2.63 -8.73 -30.00
N ILE A 192 3.39 -7.65 -30.18
CA ILE A 192 2.84 -6.35 -30.60
C ILE A 192 2.21 -6.45 -31.99
N ASN A 193 2.87 -7.13 -32.93
CA ASN A 193 2.32 -7.35 -34.27
C ASN A 193 1.04 -8.18 -34.26
N LEU A 194 0.92 -9.17 -33.36
CA LEU A 194 -0.34 -9.91 -33.16
C LEU A 194 -1.45 -8.97 -32.69
N PHE A 195 -1.18 -8.17 -31.65
CA PHE A 195 -2.15 -7.24 -31.09
C PHE A 195 -2.67 -6.24 -32.14
N LEU A 196 -1.76 -5.63 -32.91
CA LEU A 196 -2.13 -4.70 -33.99
C LEU A 196 -2.99 -5.36 -35.08
N LYS A 197 -2.73 -6.64 -35.41
CA LYS A 197 -3.55 -7.40 -36.38
C LYS A 197 -4.94 -7.70 -35.83
N ILE A 198 -5.06 -8.06 -34.56
CA ILE A 198 -6.35 -8.29 -33.88
C ILE A 198 -7.15 -7.00 -33.87
N LYS A 199 -6.55 -5.89 -33.41
CA LYS A 199 -7.18 -4.56 -33.37
C LYS A 199 -7.72 -4.16 -34.74
N LYS A 200 -6.88 -4.25 -35.78
CA LYS A 200 -7.29 -3.91 -37.15
C LYS A 200 -8.44 -4.78 -37.66
N GLY A 201 -8.40 -6.08 -37.34
CA GLY A 201 -9.47 -7.02 -37.70
C GLY A 201 -10.80 -6.76 -36.99
N LEU A 202 -10.78 -6.10 -35.82
CA LEU A 202 -11.98 -5.78 -35.04
C LEU A 202 -12.60 -4.41 -35.40
N ILE A 203 -11.79 -3.43 -35.82
CA ILE A 203 -12.25 -2.04 -36.04
C ILE A 203 -12.85 -1.83 -37.43
N ASP A 204 -12.24 -2.36 -38.50
CA ASP A 204 -12.62 -2.00 -39.88
C ASP A 204 -13.91 -2.74 -40.32
N VAL A 205 -13.93 -4.07 -40.17
CA VAL A 205 -15.10 -4.96 -40.30
C VAL A 205 -14.81 -6.18 -39.44
N PRO A 206 -15.55 -6.41 -38.34
CA PRO A 206 -15.20 -7.45 -37.38
C PRO A 206 -15.34 -8.84 -38.01
N LYS A 207 -14.20 -9.48 -38.26
CA LYS A 207 -14.10 -10.84 -38.80
C LYS A 207 -13.67 -11.82 -37.72
N TYR A 208 -14.57 -12.08 -36.79
CA TYR A 208 -14.29 -12.87 -35.58
C TYR A 208 -13.67 -14.24 -35.87
N ASP A 209 -14.16 -14.97 -36.88
CA ASP A 209 -13.62 -16.29 -37.23
C ASP A 209 -12.19 -16.20 -37.79
N GLU A 210 -11.89 -15.23 -38.66
CA GLU A 210 -10.54 -15.03 -39.20
C GLU A 210 -9.54 -14.61 -38.12
N ILE A 211 -9.97 -13.78 -37.16
CA ILE A 211 -9.16 -13.34 -36.03
C ILE A 211 -8.91 -14.50 -35.08
N LYS A 212 -9.94 -15.29 -34.78
CA LYS A 212 -9.85 -16.48 -33.93
C LYS A 212 -8.86 -17.50 -34.52
N ASP A 213 -8.95 -17.76 -35.82
CA ASP A 213 -8.01 -18.64 -36.51
C ASP A 213 -6.59 -18.08 -36.55
N LEU A 214 -6.44 -16.76 -36.62
CA LEU A 214 -5.14 -16.09 -36.58
C LEU A 214 -4.51 -16.19 -35.19
N VAL A 215 -5.29 -15.98 -34.13
CA VAL A 215 -4.85 -16.14 -32.74
C VAL A 215 -4.45 -17.59 -32.48
N TYR A 216 -5.28 -18.57 -32.83
CA TYR A 216 -4.94 -19.98 -32.63
C TYR A 216 -3.68 -20.40 -33.36
N ARG A 217 -3.55 -20.05 -34.64
CA ARG A 217 -2.32 -20.35 -35.41
C ARG A 217 -1.09 -19.71 -34.82
N TRP A 218 -1.21 -18.49 -34.29
CA TRP A 218 -0.09 -17.80 -33.67
C TRP A 218 0.32 -18.50 -32.35
N PHE A 219 -0.64 -18.88 -31.51
CA PHE A 219 -0.37 -19.65 -30.30
C PHE A 219 0.25 -21.02 -30.59
N ASP A 220 -0.24 -21.74 -31.60
CA ASP A 220 0.32 -23.03 -32.01
C ASP A 220 1.78 -22.90 -32.50
N THR A 221 2.08 -21.80 -33.20
CA THR A 221 3.44 -21.53 -33.72
C THR A 221 4.40 -21.10 -32.61
N ASN A 222 3.89 -20.42 -31.58
CA ASN A 222 4.69 -19.84 -30.49
C ASN A 222 4.50 -20.58 -29.16
N ILE A 223 4.00 -21.81 -29.18
CA ILE A 223 3.66 -22.57 -27.97
C ILE A 223 4.87 -22.76 -27.03
N ASN A 224 6.07 -22.84 -27.60
CA ASN A 224 7.32 -22.99 -26.84
C ASN A 224 7.63 -21.76 -25.97
N MET A 225 7.23 -20.55 -26.41
CA MET A 225 7.39 -19.32 -25.63
C MET A 225 6.60 -19.40 -24.31
N PHE A 226 5.41 -19.98 -24.34
CA PHE A 226 4.57 -20.13 -23.15
C PHE A 226 5.02 -21.31 -22.28
N LEU A 227 5.57 -22.36 -22.89
CA LEU A 227 6.11 -23.51 -22.14
C LEU A 227 7.33 -23.15 -21.29
N ASP A 228 8.17 -22.24 -21.75
CA ASP A 228 9.34 -21.78 -20.99
C ASP A 228 8.96 -20.84 -19.84
N ALA A 229 7.91 -20.01 -20.01
CA ALA A 229 7.30 -19.21 -18.96
C ALA A 229 6.62 -20.07 -17.87
N ILE A 230 5.85 -21.09 -18.28
CA ILE A 230 5.16 -22.00 -17.35
C ILE A 230 6.16 -22.81 -16.51
N LYS A 231 7.28 -23.26 -17.10
CA LYS A 231 8.32 -24.00 -16.36
C LYS A 231 9.00 -23.14 -15.29
N LYS A 232 9.24 -21.85 -15.56
CA LYS A 232 9.83 -20.94 -14.58
C LYS A 232 8.88 -20.66 -13.41
N GLN A 233 7.58 -20.52 -13.66
CA GLN A 233 6.58 -20.40 -12.60
C GLN A 233 6.43 -21.67 -11.73
N GLU A 234 6.73 -22.86 -12.27
CA GLU A 234 6.78 -24.11 -11.49
C GLU A 234 8.09 -24.30 -10.70
N GLU A 235 9.18 -23.62 -11.09
CA GLU A 235 10.49 -23.67 -10.41
C GLU A 235 10.64 -22.65 -9.27
N GLU A 236 9.82 -21.59 -9.22
CA GLU A 236 9.70 -20.76 -8.03
C GLU A 236 8.91 -21.54 -6.95
N PRO A 237 9.53 -21.90 -5.80
CA PRO A 237 8.79 -22.56 -4.75
C PRO A 237 7.75 -21.58 -4.20
N ILE A 238 6.47 -21.90 -4.42
CA ILE A 238 5.40 -21.38 -3.58
C ILE A 238 5.73 -21.82 -2.17
N GLU A 239 6.28 -20.93 -1.34
CA GLU A 239 6.30 -21.10 0.11
C GLU A 239 4.84 -21.04 0.60
N GLU A 240 4.11 -22.14 0.44
CA GLU A 240 2.88 -22.35 1.19
C GLU A 240 3.26 -22.44 2.67
N GLU A 241 3.14 -21.33 3.39
CA GLU A 241 2.96 -21.37 4.84
C GLU A 241 1.63 -22.05 5.15
N VAL A 242 1.63 -23.38 5.11
CA VAL A 242 0.55 -24.20 5.65
C VAL A 242 0.56 -24.01 7.16
N LYS A 243 -0.31 -23.12 7.64
CA LYS A 243 -0.71 -23.02 9.05
C LYS A 243 -1.17 -24.40 9.52
N LYS A 244 -0.31 -25.08 10.28
CA LYS A 244 -0.61 -26.35 10.96
C LYS A 244 -1.65 -26.09 12.06
N THR A 245 -2.90 -26.47 11.82
CA THR A 245 -3.83 -26.79 12.91
C THR A 245 -3.74 -28.28 13.28
N PRO A 246 -4.04 -28.67 14.54
CA PRO A 246 -3.56 -29.94 15.09
C PRO A 246 -4.44 -31.14 14.71
N LYS A 247 -3.78 -32.11 14.06
CA LYS A 247 -4.00 -33.57 13.99
C LYS A 247 -5.33 -34.15 14.50
N THR A 248 -5.97 -34.94 13.63
CA THR A 248 -6.64 -36.19 14.04
C THR A 248 -6.41 -37.35 13.05
N ARG A 249 -5.82 -38.42 13.60
CA ARG A 249 -5.63 -39.83 13.18
C ARG A 249 -5.95 -40.32 11.74
N THR A 250 -4.86 -40.75 11.09
CA THR A 250 -4.57 -42.07 10.47
C THR A 250 -5.56 -42.71 9.47
N LYS A 251 -5.12 -42.85 8.21
CA LYS A 251 -4.93 -44.17 7.54
C LYS A 251 -4.07 -44.05 6.27
N LYS A 252 -3.11 -44.97 6.17
CA LYS A 252 -2.17 -45.20 5.06
C LYS A 252 -2.88 -45.40 3.72
N LYS A 253 -2.35 -44.78 2.66
CA LYS A 253 -2.39 -45.35 1.31
C LYS A 253 -1.13 -44.94 0.53
N GLN A 254 -0.30 -45.93 0.22
CA GLN A 254 0.81 -45.82 -0.73
C GLN A 254 0.24 -45.75 -2.15
N VAL A 255 0.70 -44.80 -2.97
CA VAL A 255 0.62 -44.83 -4.44
C VAL A 255 1.85 -44.06 -4.94
N LYS A 256 2.93 -44.76 -5.28
CA LYS A 256 3.44 -44.99 -6.66
C LYS A 256 3.76 -43.71 -7.43
N GLU A 257 5.06 -43.49 -7.59
CA GLU A 257 5.65 -42.68 -8.66
C GLU A 257 4.98 -43.00 -9.99
N LYS A 258 4.39 -41.98 -10.61
CA LYS A 258 4.05 -41.98 -12.03
C LYS A 258 4.62 -40.70 -12.61
N SER A 259 5.53 -40.87 -13.57
CA SER A 259 5.94 -39.88 -14.54
C SER A 259 4.70 -39.30 -15.22
N VAL A 260 4.42 -38.02 -14.97
CA VAL A 260 3.36 -37.28 -15.65
C VAL A 260 3.99 -36.67 -16.90
N GLN A 261 3.68 -37.27 -18.05
CA GLN A 261 3.73 -36.57 -19.32
C GLN A 261 2.56 -35.59 -19.32
N THR A 262 2.84 -34.30 -19.25
CA THR A 262 1.82 -33.26 -19.31
C THR A 262 1.45 -33.03 -20.78
N GLU A 263 0.48 -33.78 -21.28
CA GLU A 263 -0.30 -33.34 -22.45
C GLU A 263 -1.12 -32.10 -22.01
N LEU A 264 -0.82 -30.95 -22.61
CA LEU A 264 -1.59 -29.73 -22.46
C LEU A 264 -3.01 -29.96 -23.00
N ASN A 265 -3.93 -30.28 -22.08
CA ASN A 265 -5.31 -30.55 -22.42
C ASN A 265 -6.11 -29.24 -22.46
N PHE A 266 -6.26 -28.67 -23.67
CA PHE A 266 -7.01 -27.44 -23.96
C PHE A 266 -8.46 -27.45 -23.44
N ASP A 267 -9.05 -28.63 -23.19
CA ASP A 267 -10.39 -28.76 -22.60
C ASP A 267 -10.46 -28.23 -21.15
N LYS A 268 -9.32 -28.15 -20.45
CA LYS A 268 -9.26 -27.61 -19.10
C LYS A 268 -9.39 -26.09 -19.07
N PHE A 269 -8.86 -25.39 -20.08
CA PHE A 269 -9.02 -23.94 -20.24
C PHE A 269 -10.44 -23.54 -20.64
N LYS A 270 -11.10 -24.34 -21.48
CA LYS A 270 -12.52 -24.14 -21.82
C LYS A 270 -13.45 -24.25 -20.62
N LYS A 271 -13.16 -25.17 -19.68
CA LYS A 271 -13.94 -25.32 -18.45
C LYS A 271 -13.76 -24.15 -17.48
N LEU A 272 -12.58 -23.53 -17.43
CA LEU A 272 -12.32 -22.38 -16.57
C LEU A 272 -13.04 -21.11 -17.08
N ASN A 273 -13.08 -20.93 -18.40
CA ASN A 273 -13.75 -19.77 -19.01
C ASN A 273 -15.29 -19.86 -18.89
N ASN A 274 -15.86 -21.06 -18.97
CA ASN A 274 -17.30 -21.25 -18.77
C ASN A 274 -17.73 -21.15 -17.30
N GLN A 275 -16.81 -21.24 -16.33
CA GLN A 275 -17.13 -21.03 -14.91
C GLN A 275 -17.13 -19.55 -14.50
N LEU A 276 -16.53 -18.67 -15.29
CA LEU A 276 -16.51 -17.22 -15.05
C LEU A 276 -17.74 -16.50 -15.62
N GLU A 277 -18.51 -17.13 -16.51
CA GLU A 277 -19.73 -16.54 -17.09
C GLU A 277 -21.01 -16.86 -16.27
N ASP A 278 -20.94 -17.78 -15.30
CA ASP A 278 -22.11 -18.22 -14.49
C ASP A 278 -22.18 -17.59 -13.08
N ASP A 279 -21.17 -16.83 -12.63
CA ASP A 279 -21.10 -16.27 -11.26
C ASP A 279 -21.47 -14.77 -11.17
N ASP A 280 -21.96 -14.15 -12.24
CA ASP A 280 -22.38 -12.73 -12.27
C ASP A 280 -23.84 -12.51 -11.80
N SER A 281 -24.47 -13.49 -11.13
CA SER A 281 -25.88 -13.37 -10.72
C SER A 281 -26.15 -12.80 -9.32
N ASP A 282 -25.14 -12.49 -8.51
CA ASP A 282 -25.33 -11.93 -7.16
C ASP A 282 -24.77 -10.50 -7.00
N LEU A 283 -25.12 -9.63 -7.96
CA LEU A 283 -25.07 -8.18 -7.75
C LEU A 283 -26.13 -7.78 -6.71
N ILE A 284 -25.65 -7.48 -5.51
CA ILE A 284 -26.40 -6.85 -4.43
C ILE A 284 -26.99 -5.52 -4.94
N ASP A 285 -28.32 -5.42 -4.91
CA ASP A 285 -29.10 -4.23 -5.30
C ASP A 285 -28.91 -3.13 -4.23
N ASP A 286 -28.41 -1.96 -4.63
CA ASP A 286 -28.10 -0.78 -3.79
C ASP A 286 -29.35 -0.07 -3.22
N ARG A 287 -30.36 -0.81 -2.75
CA ARG A 287 -31.63 -0.24 -2.22
C ARG A 287 -31.93 -0.47 -0.75
N ASP A 288 -31.08 -1.17 -0.01
CA ASP A 288 -31.38 -1.54 1.39
C ASP A 288 -30.44 -0.92 2.44
N LEU A 289 -29.83 0.23 2.16
CA LEU A 289 -29.08 0.99 3.17
C LEU A 289 -29.68 2.39 3.41
N GLU A 290 -30.92 2.42 3.90
CA GLU A 290 -31.43 3.52 4.74
C GLU A 290 -32.00 2.95 6.03
N PHE A 291 -31.29 3.09 7.15
CA PHE A 291 -31.82 3.30 8.50
C PHE A 291 -30.75 3.92 9.41
#